data_AF-A0ABD1S562-F1
#
_entry.id   AF-A0ABD1S562-F1
#
_cell.length_a   1.000
_cell.length_b   1.000
_cell.length_c   1.000
_cell.angle_alpha   90.00
_cell.angle_beta   90.00
_cell.angle_gamma   90.00
#
_symmetry.space_group_name_H-M   'P 1'
#
loop_
_entity.id
_entity.type
_entity.pdbx_description
1 polymer ?
#
loop_
_entity_poly.entity_id
_entity_poly.type
_entity_poly.pdbx_seq_one_letter_code
_entity_poly.pdbx_strand_id
1 'polypeptide(L)'
;MGLEPNESLHDDVIVAVIKEVVPNMPLEKSEIVRDVIVRTCKELKRDSGMIIRYDDNAAVVIDQEGNPKGTRIFGAIPRELRQFNFTKIVSLAPEEALPGMKEQKWIHEGLITESLPNGMFRVRLDNEDLILGYVSGKIRRSFIRILPGDRVKIEISRYDSTRGRIIYRLRNKDWKD
;
A
#
# COMPACT_ATOMS: atom_id res chain seq x y z
N MET A 1 18.97 0.39 -14.74
CA MET A 1 19.50 -0.47 -13.67
C MET A 1 18.31 -0.78 -12.77
N GLY A 2 17.86 -2.04 -12.73
CA GLY A 2 16.75 -2.44 -11.86
C GLY A 2 17.30 -2.61 -10.46
N LEU A 3 16.83 -1.79 -9.52
CA LEU A 3 17.20 -1.90 -8.12
C LEU A 3 15.91 -2.13 -7.33
N GLU A 4 15.94 -3.15 -6.47
CA GLU A 4 14.91 -3.42 -5.47
C GLU A 4 15.12 -2.42 -4.33
N PRO A 5 14.29 -1.36 -4.17
CA PRO A 5 14.36 -0.51 -2.99
C PRO A 5 13.96 -1.29 -1.74
N ASN A 6 14.56 -0.93 -0.61
CA ASN A 6 14.20 -1.46 0.70
C ASN A 6 12.72 -1.14 1.02
N GLU A 7 12.14 -1.84 1.99
CA GLU A 7 10.73 -1.67 2.39
C GLU A 7 10.39 -0.27 2.95
N SER A 8 11.39 0.60 3.08
CA SER A 8 11.36 1.97 3.58
C SER A 8 11.81 2.91 2.45
N LEU A 9 10.97 3.88 2.05
CA LEU A 9 11.37 4.96 1.11
C LEU A 9 12.45 5.89 1.75
N HIS A 10 12.71 5.68 3.04
CA HIS A 10 13.34 6.61 3.96
C HIS A 10 14.86 6.50 3.99
N ASP A 11 15.41 5.39 3.45
CA ASP A 11 16.85 5.11 3.41
C ASP A 11 17.44 5.10 1.99
N ASP A 12 16.61 5.35 0.97
CA ASP A 12 17.03 5.28 -0.43
C ASP A 12 17.68 6.61 -0.88
N VAL A 13 18.74 7.04 -0.19
CA VAL A 13 19.69 7.99 -0.79
C VAL A 13 20.50 7.23 -1.82
N ILE A 14 20.23 7.52 -3.08
CA ILE A 14 20.92 6.89 -4.20
C ILE A 14 22.00 7.82 -4.75
N VAL A 15 23.04 7.23 -5.32
CA VAL A 15 24.03 7.96 -6.11
C VAL A 15 23.68 7.73 -7.58
N ALA A 16 23.46 8.81 -8.32
CA ALA A 16 23.05 8.77 -9.72
C ALA A 16 23.92 9.68 -10.58
N VAL A 17 23.91 9.43 -11.88
CA VAL A 17 24.57 10.29 -12.88
C VAL A 17 23.50 11.08 -13.61
N ILE A 18 23.67 12.39 -13.66
CA ILE A 18 22.74 13.27 -14.36
C ILE A 18 22.85 13.02 -15.87
N LYS A 19 21.75 12.59 -16.49
CA LYS A 19 21.71 12.35 -17.93
C LYS A 19 21.38 13.61 -18.73
N GLU A 20 20.48 14.44 -18.20
CA GLU A 20 19.95 15.63 -18.85
C GLU A 20 19.69 16.72 -17.82
N VAL A 21 19.87 17.98 -18.22
CA VAL A 21 19.72 19.16 -17.35
C VAL A 21 18.91 20.23 -18.07
N VAL A 22 18.01 20.88 -17.33
CA VAL A 22 17.30 22.09 -17.78
C VAL A 22 18.26 23.28 -17.75
N PRO A 23 18.33 24.11 -18.80
CA PRO A 23 19.20 25.28 -18.84
C PRO A 23 19.02 26.20 -17.63
N ASN A 24 20.11 26.82 -17.14
CA ASN A 24 20.16 27.71 -15.96
C ASN A 24 19.94 27.04 -14.59
N MET A 25 20.05 25.71 -14.51
CA MET A 25 20.19 25.00 -13.23
C MET A 25 21.67 24.95 -12.80
N PRO A 26 21.97 24.94 -11.48
CA PRO A 26 23.32 24.75 -10.95
C PRO A 26 23.79 23.27 -11.01
N LEU A 27 23.38 22.53 -12.04
CA LEU A 27 23.67 21.11 -12.22
C LEU A 27 24.30 20.89 -13.59
N GLU A 28 25.22 19.94 -13.70
CA GLU A 28 25.87 19.62 -14.97
C GLU A 28 25.49 18.24 -15.50
N LYS A 29 25.47 18.09 -16.82
CA LYS A 29 25.30 16.77 -17.45
C LYS A 29 26.51 15.90 -17.11
N SER A 30 26.26 14.63 -16.80
CA SER A 30 27.24 13.65 -16.33
C SER A 30 27.81 13.90 -14.94
N GLU A 31 27.28 14.87 -14.18
CA GLU A 31 27.62 15.04 -12.76
C GLU A 31 27.10 13.85 -11.95
N ILE A 32 27.91 13.38 -11.00
CA ILE A 32 27.51 12.36 -10.02
C ILE A 32 26.86 13.09 -8.85
N VAL A 33 25.60 12.77 -8.58
CA VAL A 33 24.80 13.43 -7.54
C VAL A 33 24.19 12.43 -6.57
N ARG A 34 23.78 12.93 -5.41
CA ARG A 34 23.03 12.18 -4.41
C ARG A 34 21.58 12.60 -4.50
N ASP A 35 20.68 11.63 -4.58
CA ASP A 35 19.25 11.87 -4.70
C ASP A 35 18.48 11.09 -3.64
N VAL A 36 17.41 11.69 -3.13
CA VAL A 36 16.43 11.02 -2.27
C VAL A 36 15.23 10.63 -3.11
N ILE A 37 14.85 9.35 -3.09
CA ILE A 37 13.62 8.91 -3.75
C ILE A 37 12.41 9.51 -3.01
N VAL A 38 11.53 10.20 -3.74
CA VAL A 38 10.33 10.82 -3.17
C VAL A 38 9.03 10.19 -3.68
N ARG A 39 9.04 9.59 -4.86
CA ARG A 39 7.90 8.84 -5.42
C ARG A 39 8.40 7.58 -6.10
N THR A 40 7.66 6.50 -5.94
CA THR A 40 7.91 5.23 -6.62
C THR A 40 6.62 4.57 -7.08
N CYS A 41 6.66 4.01 -8.28
CA CYS A 41 5.60 3.16 -8.83
C CYS A 41 5.56 1.78 -8.14
N LYS A 42 6.61 1.43 -7.38
CA LYS A 42 6.63 0.20 -6.57
C LYS A 42 5.69 0.37 -5.38
N GLU A 43 4.98 -0.69 -5.01
CA GLU A 43 4.11 -0.69 -3.85
C GLU A 43 4.95 -0.71 -2.56
N LEU A 44 4.88 0.37 -1.78
CA LEU A 44 5.59 0.46 -0.50
C LEU A 44 4.64 0.13 0.65
N LYS A 45 5.00 -0.88 1.44
CA LYS A 45 4.23 -1.31 2.62
C LYS A 45 4.76 -0.60 3.85
N ARG A 46 3.91 0.19 4.51
CA ARG A 46 4.24 0.82 5.79
C ARG A 46 3.95 -0.13 6.94
N ASP A 47 4.55 0.14 8.09
CA ASP A 47 4.34 -0.61 9.35
C ASP A 47 2.86 -0.63 9.78
N SER A 48 2.09 0.38 9.38
CA SER A 48 0.63 0.45 9.58
C SER A 48 -0.18 -0.45 8.64
N GLY A 49 0.49 -1.21 7.77
CA GLY A 49 -0.11 -2.02 6.71
C GLY A 49 -0.72 -1.23 5.55
N MET A 50 -0.49 0.08 5.49
CA MET A 50 -0.86 0.91 4.33
C MET A 50 0.09 0.66 3.16
N ILE A 51 -0.46 0.39 1.97
CA ILE A 51 0.31 0.36 0.73
C ILE A 51 0.23 1.73 0.04
N ILE A 52 1.39 2.32 -0.23
CA ILE A 52 1.54 3.53 -1.03
C ILE A 52 2.04 3.15 -2.43
N ARG A 53 1.45 3.72 -3.47
CA ARG A 53 1.92 3.60 -4.85
C ARG A 53 1.69 4.90 -5.60
N TYR A 54 2.72 5.37 -6.29
CA TYR A 54 2.65 6.56 -7.15
C TYR A 54 2.53 6.16 -8.63
N ASP A 55 2.09 7.10 -9.46
CA ASP A 55 1.97 6.88 -10.90
C ASP A 55 3.33 7.04 -11.63
N ASP A 56 4.29 7.73 -11.00
CA ASP A 56 5.64 7.98 -11.51
C ASP A 56 6.74 7.68 -10.46
N ASN A 57 7.97 7.52 -10.95
CA ASN A 57 9.17 7.50 -10.11
C ASN A 57 9.80 8.89 -10.12
N ALA A 58 10.07 9.46 -8.94
CA ALA A 58 10.72 10.76 -8.82
C ALA A 58 11.70 10.78 -7.64
N ALA A 59 12.79 11.52 -7.82
CA ALA A 59 13.82 11.74 -6.81
C ALA A 59 14.22 13.21 -6.76
N VAL A 60 14.71 13.66 -5.60
CA VAL A 60 15.16 15.04 -5.37
C VAL A 60 16.65 15.04 -5.12
N VAL A 61 17.38 15.85 -5.89
CA VAL A 61 18.83 16.03 -5.74
C VAL A 61 19.13 16.77 -4.45
N ILE A 62 20.00 16.18 -3.62
CA ILE A 62 20.42 16.69 -2.31
C ILE A 62 21.93 16.93 -2.22
N ASP A 63 22.33 17.78 -1.29
CA ASP A 63 23.71 17.97 -0.87
C ASP A 63 24.15 16.93 0.18
N GLN A 64 25.35 17.11 0.76
CA GLN A 64 25.85 16.22 1.80
C GLN A 64 25.11 16.35 3.13
N GLU A 65 24.47 17.48 3.37
CA GLU A 65 23.71 17.82 4.58
C GLU A 65 22.22 17.45 4.47
N GLY A 66 21.78 16.98 3.30
CA GLY A 66 20.40 16.59 3.02
C GLY A 66 19.50 17.75 2.54
N ASN A 67 20.05 18.91 2.22
CA ASN A 67 19.27 20.00 1.63
C ASN A 67 19.08 19.79 0.12
N PRO A 68 17.92 20.16 -0.44
CA PRO A 68 17.71 20.11 -1.88
C PRO A 68 18.62 21.10 -2.60
N LYS A 69 19.30 20.67 -3.67
CA LYS A 69 20.08 21.54 -4.57
C LYS A 69 19.18 22.44 -5.44
N GLY A 70 17.89 22.11 -5.57
CA GLY A 70 16.89 22.86 -6.33
C GLY A 70 16.06 23.83 -5.48
N THR A 71 15.51 24.86 -6.12
CA THR A 71 14.65 25.88 -5.47
C THR A 71 13.16 25.55 -5.48
N ARG A 72 12.75 24.56 -6.28
CA ARG A 72 11.34 24.18 -6.44
C ARG A 72 11.21 22.69 -6.64
N ILE A 73 10.17 22.11 -6.02
CA ILE A 73 9.83 20.71 -6.21
C ILE A 73 8.49 20.59 -6.91
N PHE A 74 8.41 19.66 -7.86
CA PHE A 74 7.25 19.45 -8.69
C PHE A 74 6.53 18.14 -8.33
N GLY A 75 5.22 18.24 -8.26
CA GLY A 75 4.35 17.13 -7.91
C GLY A 75 4.33 16.86 -6.42
N ALA A 76 3.43 15.96 -6.05
CA ALA A 76 3.13 15.67 -4.66
C ALA A 76 4.26 14.88 -3.98
N ILE A 77 4.44 15.09 -2.69
CA ILE A 77 5.51 14.47 -1.89
C ILE A 77 4.92 13.81 -0.63
N PRO A 78 5.38 12.60 -0.24
CA PRO A 78 4.98 12.00 1.02
C PRO A 78 5.42 12.84 2.23
N ARG A 79 4.50 13.06 3.19
CA ARG A 79 4.78 13.75 4.45
C ARG A 79 5.86 13.07 5.31
N GLU A 80 6.13 11.78 5.08
CA GLU A 80 7.17 11.02 5.79
C GLU A 80 8.52 11.70 5.79
N LEU A 81 8.87 12.41 4.70
CA LEU A 81 10.16 13.10 4.59
C LEU A 81 10.39 14.14 5.73
N ARG A 82 9.34 14.63 6.41
CA ARG A 82 9.51 15.51 7.59
C ARG A 82 10.19 14.83 8.77
N GLN A 83 10.05 13.51 8.91
CA GLN A 83 10.61 12.76 10.04
C GLN A 83 12.11 12.49 9.87
N PHE A 84 12.65 12.70 8.66
CA PHE A 84 14.00 12.31 8.27
C PHE A 84 14.87 13.52 7.88
N ASN A 85 14.71 14.64 8.59
CA ASN A 85 15.45 15.90 8.38
C ASN A 85 15.27 16.58 7.01
N PHE A 86 14.46 16.04 6.09
CA PHE A 86 14.13 16.67 4.81
C PHE A 86 13.02 17.72 4.92
N THR A 87 12.98 18.46 6.02
CA THR A 87 11.97 19.49 6.29
C THR A 87 11.88 20.51 5.17
N LYS A 88 13.03 20.91 4.62
CA LYS A 88 13.12 21.89 3.52
C LYS A 88 12.47 21.37 2.23
N ILE A 89 12.59 20.08 1.95
CA ILE A 89 11.96 19.41 0.80
C ILE A 89 10.43 19.47 0.94
N VAL A 90 9.91 19.08 2.11
CA VAL A 90 8.46 19.10 2.33
C VAL A 90 7.89 20.53 2.31
N SER A 91 8.65 21.52 2.79
CA SER A 91 8.23 22.92 2.77
C SER A 91 8.18 23.53 1.36
N LEU A 92 8.98 23.04 0.41
CA LEU A 92 9.03 23.53 -0.98
C LEU A 92 8.02 22.84 -1.90
N ALA A 93 7.29 21.84 -1.40
CA ALA A 93 6.37 21.02 -2.18
C ALA A 93 4.95 21.62 -2.25
N PRO A 94 4.31 21.67 -3.43
CA PRO A 94 2.93 22.10 -3.57
C PRO A 94 1.99 20.91 -3.26
N GLU A 95 1.36 20.94 -2.08
CA GLU A 95 0.29 20.04 -1.63
C GLU A 95 0.65 18.54 -1.42
N GLU A 96 0.00 17.93 -0.43
CA GLU A 96 0.06 16.49 -0.14
C GLU A 96 -0.61 15.64 -1.21
N ALA A 97 0.08 14.61 -1.70
CA ALA A 97 -0.60 13.45 -2.27
C ALA A 97 -1.09 12.62 -1.10
N LEU A 98 -2.40 12.43 -1.02
CA LEU A 98 -2.95 11.17 -0.55
C LEU A 98 -2.72 10.18 -1.70
N PRO A 99 -1.70 9.30 -1.64
CA PRO A 99 -1.48 8.33 -2.70
C PRO A 99 -2.72 7.44 -2.85
N GLY A 100 -2.99 6.99 -4.07
CA GLY A 100 -4.09 6.07 -4.38
C GLY A 100 -4.03 4.85 -3.48
N MET A 101 -4.80 4.89 -2.42
CA MET A 101 -4.75 3.96 -1.30
C MET A 101 -5.34 2.63 -1.78
N LYS A 102 -4.51 1.74 -2.29
CA LYS A 102 -4.93 0.36 -2.54
C LYS A 102 -5.09 -0.29 -1.18
N GLU A 103 -6.34 -0.46 -0.79
CA GLU A 103 -6.73 -1.03 0.49
C GLU A 103 -6.15 -2.44 0.63
N GLN A 104 -5.28 -2.64 1.62
CA GLN A 104 -4.90 -4.00 2.02
C GLN A 104 -6.15 -4.69 2.55
N LYS A 105 -6.53 -5.75 1.85
CA LYS A 105 -7.66 -6.60 2.21
C LYS A 105 -7.14 -7.66 3.17
N TRP A 106 -7.45 -7.52 4.46
CA TRP A 106 -7.20 -8.58 5.43
C TRP A 106 -8.17 -9.73 5.17
N ILE A 107 -7.68 -10.73 4.44
CA ILE A 107 -8.45 -11.93 4.13
C ILE A 107 -8.08 -12.99 5.15
N HIS A 108 -9.07 -13.44 5.90
CA HIS A 108 -8.95 -14.57 6.82
C HIS A 108 -9.77 -15.74 6.29
N GLU A 109 -9.37 -16.95 6.70
CA GLU A 109 -10.17 -18.15 6.50
C GLU A 109 -10.97 -18.45 7.76
N GLY A 110 -12.14 -19.06 7.56
CA GLY A 110 -13.01 -19.41 8.67
C GLY A 110 -14.11 -20.37 8.27
N LEU A 111 -14.77 -20.91 9.29
CA LEU A 111 -15.89 -21.83 9.18
C LEU A 111 -17.20 -21.07 9.43
N ILE A 112 -18.18 -21.24 8.55
CA ILE A 112 -19.53 -20.76 8.80
C ILE A 112 -20.14 -21.60 9.92
N THR A 113 -20.45 -20.97 11.06
CA THR A 113 -21.09 -21.65 12.18
C THR A 113 -22.60 -21.60 12.05
N GLU A 114 -23.16 -20.46 11.65
CA GLU A 114 -24.61 -20.24 11.62
C GLU A 114 -25.03 -19.29 10.49
N SER A 115 -26.26 -19.48 9.99
CA SER A 115 -26.91 -18.57 9.04
C SER A 115 -27.98 -17.76 9.77
N LEU A 116 -27.95 -16.43 9.63
CA LEU A 116 -28.87 -15.52 10.31
C LEU A 116 -30.02 -15.09 9.38
N PRO A 117 -31.21 -14.76 9.92
CA PRO A 117 -32.39 -14.39 9.13
C PRO A 117 -32.22 -13.16 8.23
N ASN A 118 -31.31 -12.26 8.59
CA ASN A 118 -30.99 -11.04 7.83
C ASN A 118 -30.02 -11.29 6.66
N GLY A 119 -29.71 -12.56 6.34
CA GLY A 119 -28.76 -12.92 5.28
C GLY A 119 -27.29 -12.70 5.65
N MET A 120 -27.00 -12.51 6.94
CA MET A 120 -25.65 -12.55 7.51
C MET A 120 -25.30 -13.96 7.96
N PHE A 121 -24.02 -14.22 8.18
CA PHE A 121 -23.51 -15.49 8.66
C PHE A 121 -22.60 -15.24 9.86
N ARG A 122 -22.65 -16.12 10.86
CA ARG A 122 -21.61 -16.18 11.89
C ARG A 122 -20.46 -17.00 11.35
N VAL A 123 -19.26 -16.44 11.42
CA VAL A 123 -18.03 -17.06 10.92
C VAL A 123 -17.06 -17.16 12.07
N ARG A 124 -16.61 -18.39 12.37
CA ARG A 124 -15.48 -18.63 13.26
C ARG A 124 -14.22 -18.63 12.42
N LEU A 125 -13.38 -17.63 12.61
CA LEU A 125 -12.09 -17.54 11.96
C LEU A 125 -11.11 -18.59 12.53
N ASP A 126 -10.07 -18.90 11.77
CA ASP A 126 -9.04 -19.87 12.21
C ASP A 126 -8.23 -19.37 13.42
N ASN A 127 -8.24 -18.06 13.70
CA ASN A 127 -7.69 -17.47 14.93
C ASN A 127 -8.69 -17.47 16.10
N GLU A 128 -9.75 -18.27 16.00
CA GLU A 128 -10.83 -18.47 16.99
C GLU A 128 -11.82 -17.31 17.16
N ASP A 129 -11.59 -16.16 16.51
CA ASP A 129 -12.51 -15.03 16.57
C ASP A 129 -13.85 -15.35 15.88
N LEU A 130 -14.94 -14.82 16.47
CA LEU A 130 -16.28 -14.92 15.92
C LEU A 130 -16.72 -13.60 15.31
N ILE A 131 -16.96 -13.58 14.00
CA ILE A 131 -17.33 -12.36 13.26
C ILE A 131 -18.62 -12.55 12.46
N LEU A 132 -19.25 -11.44 12.09
CA LEU A 132 -20.44 -11.40 11.24
C LEU A 132 -20.06 -11.15 9.77
N GLY A 133 -20.32 -12.13 8.91
CA GLY A 133 -20.03 -12.10 7.49
C GLY A 133 -21.26 -11.81 6.64
N TYR A 134 -21.16 -10.91 5.66
CA TYR A 134 -22.14 -10.81 4.56
C TYR A 134 -21.56 -11.31 3.25
N VAL A 135 -22.44 -11.83 2.39
CA VAL A 135 -22.03 -12.38 1.10
C VAL A 135 -21.71 -11.28 0.10
N SER A 136 -20.52 -11.33 -0.51
CA SER A 136 -20.13 -10.40 -1.57
C SER A 136 -21.05 -10.50 -2.80
N GLY A 137 -21.18 -9.40 -3.55
CA GLY A 137 -21.97 -9.37 -4.78
C GLY A 137 -21.52 -10.40 -5.82
N LYS A 138 -20.22 -10.73 -5.86
CA LYS A 138 -19.67 -11.76 -6.76
C LYS A 138 -20.21 -13.15 -6.43
N ILE A 139 -20.29 -13.52 -5.14
CA ILE A 139 -20.90 -14.78 -4.71
C ILE A 139 -22.39 -14.80 -5.05
N ARG A 140 -23.12 -13.68 -4.80
CA ARG A 140 -24.55 -13.58 -5.15
C ARG A 140 -24.79 -13.76 -6.65
N ARG A 141 -24.02 -13.08 -7.50
CA ARG A 141 -24.09 -13.20 -8.97
C ARG A 141 -23.71 -14.59 -9.48
N SER A 142 -22.87 -15.31 -8.75
CA SER A 142 -22.45 -16.68 -9.09
C SER A 142 -23.42 -17.74 -8.57
N PHE A 143 -24.55 -17.34 -7.95
CA PHE A 143 -25.54 -18.23 -7.33
C PHE A 143 -24.93 -19.22 -6.32
N ILE A 144 -23.79 -18.88 -5.71
CA ILE A 144 -23.12 -19.73 -4.74
C ILE A 144 -23.86 -19.63 -3.41
N ARG A 145 -24.44 -20.74 -2.96
CA ARG A 145 -25.10 -20.84 -1.65
C ARG A 145 -24.07 -21.12 -0.56
N ILE A 146 -24.09 -20.31 0.48
CA ILE A 146 -23.31 -20.50 1.71
C ILE A 146 -24.19 -21.18 2.74
N LEU A 147 -23.68 -22.22 3.38
CA LEU A 147 -24.37 -23.00 4.40
C LEU A 147 -23.49 -23.14 5.66
N PRO A 148 -24.09 -23.41 6.84
CA PRO A 148 -23.33 -23.81 8.02
C PRO A 148 -22.44 -25.03 7.72
N GLY A 149 -21.19 -25.01 8.18
CA GLY A 149 -20.17 -26.01 7.90
C GLY A 149 -19.28 -25.71 6.69
N ASP A 150 -19.60 -24.67 5.90
CA ASP A 150 -18.72 -24.26 4.79
C ASP A 150 -17.45 -23.56 5.29
N ARG A 151 -16.31 -23.89 4.68
CA ARG A 151 -15.10 -23.06 4.79
C ARG A 151 -15.14 -21.92 3.79
N VAL A 152 -14.79 -20.73 4.24
CA VAL A 152 -14.86 -19.50 3.44
C VAL A 152 -13.64 -18.62 3.63
N LYS A 153 -13.35 -17.79 2.63
CA LYS A 153 -12.47 -16.62 2.76
C LYS A 153 -13.31 -15.38 3.02
N ILE A 154 -12.94 -14.64 4.05
CA ILE A 154 -13.62 -13.44 4.51
C ILE A 154 -12.66 -12.26 4.58
N GLU A 155 -13.02 -11.17 3.93
CA GLU A 155 -12.34 -9.88 3.99
C GLU A 155 -12.86 -9.11 5.21
N ILE A 156 -12.04 -8.90 6.23
CA ILE A 156 -12.42 -8.19 7.45
C ILE A 156 -12.42 -6.68 7.19
N SER A 157 -13.41 -5.97 7.72
CA SER A 157 -13.47 -4.50 7.66
C SER A 157 -12.35 -3.89 8.49
N ARG A 158 -11.65 -2.88 7.95
CA ARG A 158 -10.62 -2.15 8.69
C ARG A 158 -11.17 -1.27 9.81
N TYR A 159 -12.45 -0.93 9.76
CA TYR A 159 -13.10 -0.09 10.76
C TYR A 159 -13.74 -0.89 11.88
N ASP A 160 -14.01 -2.18 11.65
CA ASP A 160 -14.74 -3.03 12.57
C ASP A 160 -14.30 -4.49 12.35
N SER A 161 -13.39 -4.96 13.20
CA SER A 161 -12.87 -6.34 13.15
C SER A 161 -13.94 -7.40 13.41
N THR A 162 -15.12 -7.01 13.92
CA THR A 162 -16.23 -7.95 14.17
C THR A 162 -17.08 -8.21 12.92
N ARG A 163 -16.79 -7.54 11.80
CA ARG A 163 -17.55 -7.64 10.55
C ARG A 163 -16.66 -7.89 9.35
N GLY A 164 -17.16 -8.72 8.44
CA GLY A 164 -16.43 -9.04 7.21
C GLY A 164 -17.32 -9.34 6.02
N ARG A 165 -16.69 -9.38 4.84
CA ARG A 165 -17.30 -9.71 3.56
C ARG A 165 -16.81 -11.07 3.11
N ILE A 166 -17.72 -12.02 2.94
CA ILE A 166 -17.43 -13.36 2.40
C ILE A 166 -17.15 -13.22 0.90
N ILE A 167 -15.90 -13.47 0.51
CA ILE A 167 -15.43 -13.30 -0.87
C ILE A 167 -15.34 -14.61 -1.64
N TYR A 168 -15.17 -15.74 -0.94
CA TYR A 168 -15.05 -17.05 -1.58
C TYR A 168 -15.50 -18.18 -0.65
N ARG A 169 -16.06 -19.25 -1.23
CA ARG A 169 -16.32 -20.54 -0.55
C ARG A 169 -15.29 -21.55 -1.03
N LEU A 170 -14.51 -22.10 -0.10
CA LEU A 170 -13.50 -23.10 -0.40
C LEU A 170 -14.18 -24.41 -0.79
N ARG A 171 -13.65 -25.10 -1.81
CA ARG A 171 -14.13 -26.42 -2.23
C ARG A 171 -13.32 -27.48 -1.50
N ASN A 172 -13.98 -28.58 -1.15
CA ASN A 172 -13.43 -29.65 -0.31
C ASN A 172 -12.28 -30.47 -0.96
N LYS A 173 -11.71 -30.02 -2.08
CA LYS A 173 -10.67 -30.77 -2.84
C LYS A 173 -9.24 -30.34 -2.47
N ASP A 174 -9.08 -29.31 -1.65
CA ASP A 174 -7.79 -28.65 -1.39
C ASP A 174 -7.13 -29.08 -0.05
N TRP A 175 -7.57 -30.18 0.59
CA TRP A 175 -7.02 -30.69 1.87
C TRP A 175 -6.21 -32.00 1.74
N LYS A 176 -6.06 -32.55 0.53
CA LYS A 176 -5.23 -33.74 0.31
C LYS A 176 -4.29 -33.52 -0.87
N ASP A 177 -3.18 -32.84 -0.62
CA ASP A 177 -1.85 -33.09 -1.20
C ASP A 177 -0.79 -32.55 -0.23
#